data_AF-A0A7X8ZH93-F1
#
_entry.id   AF-A0A7X8ZH93-F1
#
_cell.length_a   1.000
_cell.length_b   1.000
_cell.length_c   1.000
_cell.angle_alpha   90.00
_cell.angle_beta   90.00
_cell.angle_gamma   90.00
#
_symmetry.space_group_name_H-M   'P 1'
#
loop_
_entity.id
_entity.type
_entity.pdbx_description
1 polymer ?
#
loop_
_entity_poly.entity_id
_entity_poly.type
_entity_poly.pdbx_seq_one_letter_code
_entity_poly.pdbx_strand_id
1 'polypeptide(L)' 'MIVALGKALYQGYTIQVNYETDAYYALVQTSGADGFAFSLVKHALPSAVEKSFTISLYPDYYPDAE' A
#
# COMPACT_ATOMS: atom_id res chain seq x y z
N MET A 1 -6.25 -38.74 12.65
CA MET A 1 -5.00 -38.09 13.08
C MET A 1 -5.12 -36.61 12.74
N ILE A 2 -5.13 -35.73 13.74
CA ILE A 2 -5.21 -34.28 13.53
C ILE A 2 -3.78 -33.76 13.45
N VAL A 3 -3.37 -33.21 12.30
CA VAL A 3 -2.05 -32.58 12.12
C VAL A 3 -2.19 -31.13 12.55
N ALA A 4 -1.51 -30.76 13.64
CA ALA A 4 -1.44 -29.38 14.10
C ALA A 4 -0.54 -28.58 13.15
N LEU A 5 -1.15 -27.85 12.21
CA LEU A 5 -0.43 -26.86 11.42
C LEU A 5 0.12 -25.79 12.38
N GLY A 6 1.44 -25.70 12.47
CA GLY A 6 2.10 -24.67 13.26
C GLY A 6 1.72 -23.30 12.72
N LYS A 7 0.78 -22.60 13.39
CA LYS A 7 0.28 -21.27 13.01
C LYS A 7 1.38 -20.25 12.71
N ALA A 8 2.57 -20.43 13.28
CA ALA A 8 3.73 -19.57 13.05
C ALA A 8 4.20 -19.55 11.58
N LEU A 9 4.07 -20.65 10.83
CA LEU A 9 4.47 -20.71 9.41
C LEU A 9 3.53 -19.92 8.49
N TYR A 10 2.33 -19.57 8.96
CA TYR A 10 1.30 -18.83 8.21
C TYR A 10 1.12 -17.40 8.72
N GLN A 11 1.87 -16.97 9.73
CA GLN A 11 1.85 -15.59 10.17
C GLN A 11 2.58 -14.75 9.12
N GLY A 12 1.80 -14.04 8.30
CA GLY A 12 2.33 -13.07 7.35
C GLY A 12 3.28 -12.08 8.04
N TYR A 13 4.34 -11.71 7.34
CA TYR A 13 5.31 -10.76 7.85
C TYR A 13 4.86 -9.34 7.52
N THR A 14 4.79 -8.48 8.53
CA THR A 14 4.59 -7.05 8.32
C THR A 14 5.93 -6.39 8.06
N ILE A 15 6.14 -5.89 6.85
CA ILE A 15 7.32 -5.13 6.49
C ILE A 15 6.97 -3.65 6.61
N GLN A 16 7.74 -2.91 7.41
CA GLN A 16 7.66 -1.46 7.46
C GLN A 16 8.61 -0.87 6.40
N VAL A 17 8.05 -0.10 5.48
CA VAL A 17 8.79 0.64 4.46
C VAL A 17 8.85 2.09 4.89
N ASN A 18 10.07 2.63 4.97
CA ASN A 18 10.31 4.05 5.23
C ASN A 18 10.92 4.68 3.98
N TYR A 19 10.47 5.86 3.58
CA TYR A 19 10.98 6.57 2.41
C TYR A 19 10.87 8.08 2.61
N GLU A 20 11.75 8.83 1.96
CA GLU A 20 11.71 10.29 1.88
C GLU A 20 10.97 10.70 0.60
N THR A 21 10.12 11.72 0.69
CA THR A 21 9.43 12.28 -0.48
C THR A 21 9.28 13.79 -0.38
N ASP A 22 9.41 14.45 -1.51
CA ASP A 22 9.25 15.89 -1.71
C ASP A 22 7.93 16.23 -2.43
N ALA A 23 7.02 15.27 -2.56
CA ALA A 23 5.78 15.46 -3.30
C ALA A 23 4.62 14.65 -2.71
N TYR A 24 3.39 15.09 -3.03
CA TYR A 24 2.17 14.37 -2.71
C TYR A 24 1.21 14.39 -3.91
N TYR A 25 0.22 13.51 -3.90
CA TYR A 25 -0.83 13.49 -4.90
C TYR A 25 -2.14 13.97 -4.30
N ALA A 26 -2.89 14.78 -5.05
CA ALA A 26 -4.21 15.25 -4.67
C ALA A 26 -5.22 14.99 -5.80
N LEU A 27 -6.46 14.71 -5.43
CA LEU A 27 -7.57 14.68 -6.37
C LEU A 27 -8.03 16.12 -6.61
N VAL A 28 -7.95 16.57 -7.86
CA VAL A 28 -8.37 17.92 -8.27
C VAL A 28 -9.53 17.78 -9.26
N GLN A 29 -10.61 18.52 -9.02
CA GLN A 29 -11.74 18.58 -9.94
C GLN A 29 -11.31 19.34 -11.21
N THR A 30 -11.48 18.71 -12.37
CA THR A 30 -11.06 19.26 -13.68
C THR A 30 -12.24 19.71 -14.53
N SER A 31 -13.46 19.33 -14.18
CA SER A 31 -14.68 19.88 -14.78
C SER A 31 -15.09 21.20 -14.11
N GLY A 32 -15.96 21.96 -14.79
CA GLY A 32 -16.63 23.11 -14.18
C GLY A 32 -17.53 22.72 -12.97
N ALA A 33 -18.15 23.73 -12.35
CA ALA A 33 -18.83 23.63 -11.06
C ALA A 33 -19.86 22.47 -10.94
N ASP A 34 -20.49 22.08 -12.04
CA ASP A 34 -21.54 21.04 -12.07
C ASP A 34 -21.06 19.67 -12.57
N GLY A 35 -19.76 19.49 -12.84
CA GLY A 35 -19.20 18.25 -13.34
C GLY A 35 -18.50 17.39 -12.28
N PHE A 36 -18.39 16.09 -12.54
CA PHE A 36 -17.73 15.11 -11.66
C PHE A 36 -16.43 14.55 -12.24
N ALA A 37 -15.68 15.34 -13.01
CA ALA A 37 -14.37 14.92 -13.52
C ALA A 37 -13.28 15.28 -12.51
N PHE A 38 -12.47 14.29 -12.14
CA PHE A 38 -11.34 14.45 -11.22
C PHE A 38 -10.09 13.86 -11.83
N SER A 39 -8.96 14.51 -11.60
CA SER A 39 -7.64 14.01 -11.98
C SER A 39 -6.76 13.91 -10.74
N LEU A 40 -5.93 12.88 -10.70
CA LEU A 40 -4.87 12.76 -9.71
C LEU A 40 -3.68 13.63 -10.16
N VAL A 41 -3.37 14.67 -9.39
CA VAL A 41 -2.32 15.63 -9.72
C VAL A 41 -1.20 15.55 -8.69
N LYS A 42 0.05 15.58 -9.15
CA LYS A 42 1.24 15.62 -8.29
C LYS A 42 1.55 17.07 -7.90
N HIS A 43 1.76 17.30 -6.61
CA HIS A 43 2.14 18.59 -6.03
C HIS A 43 3.48 18.44 -5.30
N ALA A 44 4.33 19.46 -5.41
CA ALA A 44 5.56 19.52 -4.62
C ALA A 44 5.26 19.95 -3.17
N LEU A 45 6.01 19.38 -2.22
CA LEU A 45 6.04 19.82 -0.83
C LEU A 45 7.06 20.94 -0.66
N PRO A 46 6.89 21.84 0.33
CA PRO A 46 7.88 22.89 0.62
C PRO A 46 9.26 22.35 1.01
N SER A 47 9.30 21.14 1.56
CA SER A 47 10.50 20.42 1.94
C SER A 47 10.23 18.92 1.86
N ALA A 48 11.28 18.12 1.68
CA ALA A 48 11.17 16.68 1.76
C ALA A 48 10.73 16.22 3.16
N VAL A 49 9.94 15.15 3.22
CA VAL A 49 9.40 14.57 4.45
C VAL A 49 9.58 13.07 4.44
N GLU A 50 9.85 12.50 5.62
CA GLU A 50 9.85 11.06 5.82
C GLU A 50 8.41 10.52 5.94
N LYS A 51 8.16 9.40 5.27
CA LYS A 51 6.89 8.67 5.30
C LYS A 51 7.16 7.20 5.56
N SER A 52 6.19 6.54 6.17
CA SER A 52 6.21 5.10 6.35
C SER A 52 4.86 4.47 6.05
N PHE A 53 4.90 3.26 5.52
CA PHE A 53 3.74 2.41 5.35
C PHE A 53 4.12 0.95 5.60
N THR A 54 3.12 0.13 5.88
CA THR A 54 3.31 -1.29 6.14
C THR A 54 2.78 -2.11 4.98
N ILE A 55 3.57 -3.08 4.52
CA ILE A 55 3.16 -4.10 3.56
C ILE A 55 3.04 -5.41 4.33
N SER A 56 1.87 -6.06 4.23
CA SER A 56 1.73 -7.44 4.69
C SER A 56 2.11 -8.35 3.54
N LEU A 57 3.26 -9.03 3.64
CA LEU A 57 3.57 -10.12 2.73
C LEU A 57 2.88 -11.38 3.24
N TYR A 58 1.91 -11.86 2.47
CA TYR A 58 1.47 -13.24 2.57
C TYR A 58 2.49 -14.06 1.79
N PRO A 59 3.14 -15.08 2.38
CA PRO A 59 3.85 -16.04 1.55
C PRO A 59 2.81 -16.61 0.60
N ASP A 60 3.02 -16.44 -0.70
CA ASP A 60 2.15 -17.01 -1.72
C ASP A 60 1.93 -18.48 -1.35
N TYR A 61 0.72 -18.79 -0.92
CA TYR A 61 0.33 -20.16 -0.66
C TYR A 61 0.35 -20.84 -2.02
N TYR A 62 1.42 -21.59 -2.30
CA TYR A 62 1.43 -22.63 -3.31
C TYR A 62 0.46 -23.71 -2.80
N PRO A 63 -0.73 -23.92 -3.40
CA PRO A 63 -1.25 -25.25 -3.38
C PRO A 63 -0.28 -26.06 -4.25
N ASP A 64 0.47 -26.96 -3.63
CA ASP A 64 0.84 -28.18 -4.33
C ASP A 64 -0.49 -28.76 -4.85
N ALA A 65 -0.75 -28.51 -6.13
CA ALA A 65 -1.82 -29.17 -6.84
C ALA A 65 -1.32 -30.60 -7.12
N GLU A 66 -1.51 -31.47 -6.13
CA GLU A 66 -1.64 -32.92 -6.37
C GLU A 66 -3.03 -33.25 -6.89
#